data_AF-A0A318CCQ8-F1
#
_entry.id   AF-A0A318CCQ8-F1
#
_cell.length_a   1.000
_cell.length_b   1.000
_cell.length_c   1.000
_cell.angle_alpha   90.00
_cell.angle_beta   90.00
_cell.angle_gamma   90.00
#
_symmetry.space_group_name_H-M   'P 1'
#
loop_
_entity.id
_entity.type
_entity.pdbx_description
1 polymer ?
#
loop_
_entity_poly.entity_id
_entity_poly.type
_entity_poly.pdbx_seq_one_letter_code
_entity_poly.pdbx_strand_id
1 'polypeptide(L)'
;MEYRMRRYESEEDYWKLREFLRKVFTDNGLREYSWHVARLYYWRLHVMKNCLKVYSLNEHNIFWEDGNKKIVAAVNCEGFGEVHSQVHPFLTAKSWKKRCLKSRRSTFLARMTESRGSGCSPILRTEEG
;
A
#
# COMPACT_ATOMS: atom_id res chain seq x y z
N MET A 1 13.55 5.45 17.34
CA MET A 1 12.73 4.34 16.82
C MET A 1 13.20 4.03 15.41
N GLU A 2 13.81 2.87 15.23
CA GLU A 2 14.18 2.37 13.91
C GLU A 2 12.98 1.60 13.32
N TYR A 3 12.75 1.76 12.03
CA TYR A 3 11.68 1.08 11.32
C TYR A 3 12.25 0.34 10.13
N ARG A 4 11.93 -0.94 10.01
CA ARG A 4 12.38 -1.77 8.88
C ARG A 4 11.36 -1.70 7.76
N MET A 5 11.80 -1.30 6.57
CA MET A 5 10.99 -1.39 5.36
C MET A 5 11.17 -2.76 4.73
N ARG A 6 10.07 -3.40 4.33
CA ARG A 6 10.09 -4.66 3.57
C ARG A 6 8.87 -4.80 2.67
N ARG A 7 8.93 -5.75 1.74
CA ARG A 7 7.80 -6.13 0.88
C ARG A 7 6.97 -7.23 1.54
N TYR A 8 5.79 -7.47 0.95
CA TYR A 8 5.01 -8.66 1.25
C TYR A 8 5.75 -9.92 0.82
N GLU A 9 5.78 -10.93 1.70
CA GLU A 9 6.54 -12.16 1.50
C GLU A 9 5.63 -13.39 1.55
N SER A 10 4.60 -13.39 2.40
CA SER A 10 3.78 -14.57 2.64
C SER A 10 2.34 -14.22 3.05
N GLU A 11 1.46 -15.22 3.06
CA GLU A 11 0.07 -15.09 3.54
C GLU A 11 -0.04 -14.55 4.97
N GLU A 12 0.96 -14.81 5.82
CA GLU A 12 1.04 -14.23 7.17
C GLU A 12 0.98 -12.69 7.12
N ASP A 13 1.59 -12.09 6.10
CA ASP A 13 1.58 -10.63 5.94
C ASP A 13 0.21 -10.08 5.57
N TYR A 14 -0.62 -10.87 4.87
CA TYR A 14 -1.99 -10.49 4.60
C TYR A 14 -2.79 -10.39 5.90
N TRP A 15 -2.61 -11.36 6.80
CA TRP A 15 -3.28 -11.36 8.10
C TRP A 15 -2.79 -10.22 8.99
N LYS A 16 -1.48 -9.97 9.03
CA LYS A 16 -0.91 -8.80 9.74
C LYS A 16 -1.42 -7.48 9.18
N LEU A 17 -1.51 -7.33 7.85
CA LEU A 17 -2.08 -6.15 7.21
C LEU A 17 -3.55 -5.98 7.58
N ARG A 18 -4.33 -7.07 7.58
CA ARG A 18 -5.73 -7.05 7.98
C ARG A 18 -5.89 -6.58 9.44
N GLU A 19 -5.11 -7.13 10.36
CA GLU A 19 -5.13 -6.72 11.78
C GLU A 19 -4.73 -5.26 11.95
N PHE A 20 -3.68 -4.83 11.24
CA PHE A 20 -3.24 -3.45 11.21
C PHE A 20 -4.38 -2.50 10.76
N LEU A 21 -5.06 -2.79 9.65
CA LEU A 21 -6.17 -1.96 9.17
C LEU A 21 -7.34 -1.91 10.16
N ARG A 22 -7.66 -3.02 10.84
CA ARG A 22 -8.67 -3.01 11.92
C ARG A 22 -8.27 -2.05 13.04
N LYS A 23 -7.02 -2.15 13.50
CA LYS A 23 -6.51 -1.29 14.57
C LYS A 23 -6.51 0.17 14.16
N VAL A 24 -6.02 0.48 12.96
CA VAL A 24 -5.99 1.84 12.43
C VAL A 24 -7.39 2.43 12.28
N PHE A 25 -8.37 1.64 11.88
CA PHE A 25 -9.76 2.10 11.80
C PHE A 25 -10.32 2.47 13.18
N THR A 26 -10.14 1.60 14.18
CA THR A 26 -10.56 1.88 15.57
C THR A 26 -9.83 3.09 16.15
N ASP A 27 -8.50 3.17 15.99
CA ASP A 27 -7.69 4.24 16.56
C ASP A 27 -7.91 5.60 15.87
N ASN A 28 -8.47 5.61 14.66
CA ASN A 28 -8.93 6.82 13.97
C ASN A 28 -10.37 7.22 14.34
N GLY A 29 -10.98 6.59 15.35
CA GLY A 29 -12.34 6.86 15.75
C GLY A 29 -13.37 6.46 14.70
N LEU A 30 -13.16 5.30 14.04
CA LEU A 30 -14.01 4.75 12.99
C LEU A 30 -14.09 5.62 11.72
N ARG A 31 -13.07 6.44 11.48
CA ARG A 31 -12.93 7.26 10.26
C ARG A 31 -12.01 6.58 9.26
N GLU A 32 -12.42 6.57 7.99
CA GLU A 32 -11.72 5.91 6.89
C GLU A 32 -10.56 6.76 6.30
N TYR A 33 -9.55 7.08 7.12
CA TYR A 33 -8.30 7.68 6.62
C TYR A 33 -7.34 6.66 6.01
N SER A 34 -7.59 5.38 6.26
CA SER A 34 -6.91 4.21 5.69
C SER A 34 -7.97 3.27 5.12
N TRP A 35 -7.57 2.32 4.29
CA TRP A 35 -8.46 1.30 3.77
C TRP A 35 -9.18 0.55 4.90
N HIS A 36 -10.48 0.38 4.74
CA HIS A 36 -11.23 -0.57 5.53
C HIS A 36 -10.87 -2.01 5.13
N VAL A 37 -11.04 -2.97 6.05
CA VAL A 37 -10.76 -4.40 5.79
C VAL A 37 -11.59 -4.96 4.64
N ALA A 38 -12.82 -4.47 4.46
CA ALA A 38 -13.67 -4.86 3.33
C ALA A 38 -13.01 -4.52 1.99
N ARG A 39 -12.37 -3.35 1.89
CA ARG A 39 -11.63 -2.93 0.68
C ARG A 39 -10.41 -3.81 0.45
N LEU A 40 -9.67 -4.17 1.50
CA LEU A 40 -8.54 -5.11 1.39
C LEU A 40 -8.99 -6.45 0.78
N TYR A 41 -10.14 -6.98 1.22
CA TYR A 41 -10.68 -8.24 0.73
C TYR A 41 -11.12 -8.15 -0.73
N TYR A 42 -11.89 -7.10 -1.08
CA TYR A 42 -12.29 -6.82 -2.45
C TYR A 42 -11.08 -6.69 -3.38
N TRP A 43 -10.09 -5.89 -2.98
CA TRP A 43 -8.87 -5.68 -3.73
C TRP A 43 -8.11 -7.00 -3.98
N ARG A 44 -7.93 -7.84 -2.97
CA ARG A 44 -7.21 -9.12 -3.11
C ARG A 44 -7.94 -10.08 -4.06
N LEU A 45 -9.23 -10.29 -3.86
CA LEU A 45 -9.98 -11.32 -4.59
C LEU A 45 -10.45 -10.84 -5.95
N HIS A 46 -11.01 -9.65 -6.02
CA HIS A 46 -11.57 -9.14 -7.26
C HIS A 46 -10.47 -8.49 -8.10
N VAL A 47 -9.81 -7.46 -7.58
CA VAL A 47 -8.90 -6.66 -8.40
C VAL A 47 -7.63 -7.44 -8.74
N MET A 48 -6.87 -7.92 -7.75
CA MET A 48 -5.60 -8.61 -7.99
C MET A 48 -5.83 -9.95 -8.69
N LYS A 49 -6.62 -10.84 -8.08
CA LYS A 49 -6.80 -12.20 -8.61
C LYS A 49 -7.66 -12.26 -9.87
N ASN A 50 -8.85 -11.64 -9.88
CA ASN A 50 -9.78 -11.83 -11.00
C ASN A 50 -9.52 -10.89 -12.17
N CYS A 51 -9.25 -9.61 -11.92
CA CYS A 51 -9.06 -8.62 -12.97
C CYS A 51 -7.62 -8.61 -13.50
N LEU A 52 -6.62 -8.53 -12.62
CA LEU A 52 -5.21 -8.41 -13.03
C LEU A 52 -4.46 -9.74 -13.14
N LYS A 53 -5.06 -10.85 -12.70
CA LYS A 53 -4.43 -12.19 -12.63
C LYS A 53 -3.11 -12.20 -11.86
N VAL A 54 -3.01 -11.35 -10.83
CA VAL A 54 -1.89 -11.26 -9.90
C VAL A 54 -2.17 -12.15 -8.69
N TYR A 55 -1.28 -13.12 -8.45
CA TYR A 55 -1.40 -14.08 -7.35
C TYR A 55 -0.38 -13.82 -6.23
N SER A 56 0.69 -13.07 -6.50
CA SER A 56 1.68 -12.63 -5.52
C SER A 56 1.51 -11.14 -5.25
N LEU A 57 1.44 -10.76 -3.97
CA LEU A 57 1.25 -9.38 -3.52
C LEU A 57 2.57 -8.67 -3.18
N ASN A 58 3.71 -9.34 -3.36
CA ASN A 58 5.05 -8.82 -3.03
C ASN A 58 5.38 -7.48 -3.69
N GLU A 59 4.88 -7.27 -4.91
CA GLU A 59 5.07 -6.03 -5.68
C GLU A 59 3.99 -4.98 -5.40
N HIS A 60 2.94 -5.34 -4.66
CA HIS A 60 1.76 -4.50 -4.45
C HIS A 60 1.61 -4.03 -3.00
N ASN A 61 2.35 -4.60 -2.05
CA ASN A 61 2.38 -4.15 -0.67
C ASN A 61 3.81 -3.93 -0.17
N ILE A 62 4.01 -2.78 0.46
CA ILE A 62 5.23 -2.41 1.17
C ILE A 62 4.85 -2.08 2.60
N PHE A 63 5.61 -2.59 3.56
CA PHE A 63 5.39 -2.41 4.99
C PHE A 63 6.54 -1.68 5.65
N TRP A 64 6.21 -0.99 6.72
CA TRP A 64 7.16 -0.53 7.72
C TRP A 64 6.81 -1.16 9.05
N GLU A 65 7.78 -1.84 9.62
CA GLU A 65 7.66 -2.54 10.90
C GLU A 65 8.48 -1.84 12.00
N ASP A 66 7.97 -1.88 13.23
CA ASP A 66 8.74 -1.52 14.41
C ASP A 66 9.71 -2.64 14.84
N GLY A 67 10.47 -2.41 15.92
CA GLY A 67 11.40 -3.41 16.48
C GLY A 67 10.73 -4.72 16.92
N ASN A 68 9.41 -4.74 17.06
CA ASN A 68 8.61 -5.93 17.43
C ASN A 68 8.00 -6.62 16.19
N LYS A 69 8.41 -6.25 14.97
CA LYS A 69 7.86 -6.76 13.71
C LYS A 69 6.37 -6.46 13.53
N LYS A 70 5.85 -5.41 14.19
CA LYS A 70 4.47 -4.96 13.99
C LYS A 70 4.42 -3.92 12.88
N ILE A 71 3.48 -4.09 11.97
CA ILE A 71 3.22 -3.09 10.92
C ILE A 71 2.74 -1.80 11.59
N VAL A 72 3.45 -0.70 11.33
CA VAL A 72 3.09 0.64 11.79
C VAL A 72 2.63 1.54 10.63
N ALA A 73 3.05 1.21 9.41
CA ALA A 73 2.56 1.82 8.19
C ALA A 73 2.64 0.80 7.04
N ALA A 74 1.73 0.93 6.08
CA ALA A 74 1.73 0.14 4.86
C ALA A 74 1.42 1.02 3.65
N VAL A 75 1.85 0.57 2.49
CA VAL A 75 1.45 1.11 1.19
C VAL A 75 0.83 -0.03 0.41
N ASN A 76 -0.40 0.18 -0.08
CA ASN A 76 -1.12 -0.75 -0.94
C ASN A 76 -1.24 -0.15 -2.34
N CYS A 77 -0.81 -0.89 -3.35
CA CYS A 77 -1.01 -0.53 -4.75
C CYS A 77 -2.31 -1.16 -5.24
N GLU A 78 -3.28 -0.34 -5.66
CA GLU A 78 -4.61 -0.82 -6.06
C GLU A 78 -4.64 -1.43 -7.47
N GLY A 79 -3.58 -1.22 -8.25
CA GLY A 79 -3.51 -1.51 -9.69
C GLY A 79 -3.46 -0.21 -10.48
N PHE A 80 -3.04 -0.27 -11.74
CA PHE A 80 -3.05 0.88 -12.68
C PHE A 80 -2.37 2.18 -12.20
N GLY A 81 -1.44 2.11 -11.24
CA GLY A 81 -0.70 3.27 -10.73
C GLY A 81 -1.28 3.94 -9.49
N GLU A 82 -2.40 3.46 -8.96
CA GLU A 82 -2.96 3.96 -7.72
C GLU A 82 -2.28 3.37 -6.49
N VAL A 83 -1.96 4.23 -5.52
CA VAL A 83 -1.19 3.87 -4.34
C VAL A 83 -1.77 4.54 -3.10
N HIS A 84 -2.14 3.73 -2.12
CA HIS A 84 -2.81 4.15 -0.89
C HIS A 84 -1.90 3.96 0.31
N SER A 85 -1.64 5.06 1.04
CA SER A 85 -0.85 5.03 2.27
C SER A 85 -1.76 4.73 3.46
N GLN A 86 -1.42 3.69 4.20
CA GLN A 86 -2.08 3.24 5.41
C GLN A 86 -1.16 3.57 6.58
N VAL A 87 -1.50 4.57 7.40
CA VAL A 87 -0.58 5.08 8.44
C VAL A 87 -1.29 5.10 9.77
N HIS A 88 -0.66 4.52 10.79
CA HIS A 88 -1.18 4.53 12.14
C HIS A 88 -1.27 5.96 12.70
N PRO A 89 -2.38 6.38 13.35
CA PRO A 89 -2.57 7.76 13.83
C PRO A 89 -1.51 8.26 14.83
N PHE A 90 -0.98 7.38 15.69
CA PHE A 90 0.14 7.72 16.60
C PHE A 90 1.47 8.04 15.90
N LEU A 91 1.65 7.65 14.62
CA LEU A 91 2.78 8.13 13.85
C LEU A 91 2.48 9.55 13.38
N THR A 92 3.35 10.51 13.71
CA THR A 92 3.21 11.91 13.27
C THR A 92 3.09 11.97 11.75
N ALA A 93 1.85 12.16 11.27
CA ALA A 93 1.46 11.92 9.88
C ALA A 93 2.28 12.74 8.86
N LYS A 94 2.88 13.87 9.27
CA LYS A 94 3.65 14.77 8.39
C LYS A 94 4.98 14.17 7.90
N SER A 95 5.75 13.48 8.75
CA SER A 95 7.07 12.93 8.35
C SER A 95 6.92 11.59 7.61
N TRP A 96 5.93 10.80 8.02
CA TRP A 96 5.66 9.48 7.46
C TRP A 96 4.95 9.50 6.12
N LYS A 97 3.92 10.35 5.93
CA LYS A 97 3.29 10.51 4.61
C LYS A 97 4.33 10.88 3.54
N LYS A 98 5.30 11.74 3.86
CA LYS A 98 6.43 12.08 2.97
C LYS A 98 7.33 10.88 2.67
N ARG A 99 7.61 10.02 3.66
CA ARG A 99 8.44 8.80 3.49
C ARG A 99 7.73 7.76 2.62
N CYS A 100 6.43 7.53 2.85
CA CYS A 100 5.59 6.70 1.99
C CYS A 100 5.51 7.26 0.56
N LEU A 101 5.36 8.58 0.39
CA LEU A 101 5.39 9.24 -0.94
C LEU A 101 6.74 9.13 -1.65
N LYS A 102 7.88 9.16 -0.93
CA LYS A 102 9.20 8.97 -1.56
C LYS A 102 9.36 7.52 -2.05
N SER A 103 8.91 6.54 -1.26
CA SER A 103 8.87 5.14 -1.69
C SER A 103 7.94 4.91 -2.90
N ARG A 104 6.85 5.71 -2.99
CA ARG A 104 5.91 5.72 -4.13
C ARG A 104 6.59 6.02 -5.46
N ARG A 105 7.60 6.92 -5.48
CA ARG A 105 8.29 7.34 -6.71
C ARG A 105 9.35 6.35 -7.18
N SER A 106 10.12 5.73 -6.27
CA SER A 106 11.26 4.90 -6.66
C SER A 106 10.89 3.50 -7.14
N THR A 107 9.84 2.89 -6.58
CA THR A 107 9.50 1.48 -6.89
C THR A 107 8.53 1.36 -8.06
N PHE A 108 7.70 2.36 -8.32
CA PHE A 108 6.64 2.30 -9.36
C PHE A 108 7.05 2.97 -10.69
N LEU A 109 7.77 4.10 -10.68
CA LEU A 109 8.24 4.74 -11.92
C LEU A 109 9.35 3.96 -12.62
N ALA A 110 10.22 3.29 -11.87
CA ALA A 110 11.32 2.49 -12.43
C ALA A 110 10.81 1.33 -13.31
N ARG A 111 9.57 0.88 -13.12
CA ARG A 111 9.00 -0.27 -13.84
C ARG A 111 7.98 0.08 -14.90
N MET A 112 7.35 1.26 -14.87
CA MET A 112 6.60 1.79 -16.01
C MET A 112 7.50 2.10 -17.22
N THR A 113 8.81 2.24 -17.01
CA THR A 113 9.81 2.30 -18.08
C THR A 113 10.20 0.92 -18.61
N GLU A 114 10.13 -0.13 -17.79
CA GLU A 114 10.42 -1.53 -18.19
C GLU A 114 9.21 -2.23 -18.84
N SER A 115 7.99 -1.91 -18.42
CA SER A 115 6.76 -2.52 -18.96
C SER A 115 6.23 -1.87 -20.25
N ARG A 116 6.98 -0.94 -20.88
CA ARG A 116 6.64 -0.35 -22.19
C ARG A 116 6.62 -1.35 -23.36
N GLY A 117 6.69 -2.66 -23.10
CA GLY A 117 6.41 -3.72 -24.06
C GLY A 117 4.94 -4.11 -24.19
N SER A 118 4.03 -3.66 -23.30
CA SER A 118 2.61 -4.06 -23.37
C SER A 118 1.64 -2.94 -22.97
N GLY A 119 1.35 -2.07 -23.93
CA GLY A 119 -0.03 -1.72 -24.29
C GLY A 119 -0.97 -1.07 -23.26
N CYS A 120 -0.49 -0.34 -22.26
CA CYS A 120 -1.35 0.53 -21.46
C CYS A 120 -0.69 1.89 -21.21
N SER A 121 -1.12 2.90 -21.97
CA SER A 121 -0.73 4.29 -21.76
C SER A 121 -1.42 4.83 -20.51
N PRO A 122 -0.70 5.47 -19.57
CA PRO A 122 -1.34 6.16 -18.46
C PRO A 122 -1.81 7.53 -18.93
N ILE A 123 -3.11 7.79 -18.81
CA ILE A 123 -3.66 9.14 -18.86
C ILE A 123 -3.18 9.84 -17.58
N LEU A 124 -2.07 10.57 -17.69
CA LEU A 124 -1.64 11.51 -16.66
C LEU A 124 -2.63 12.67 -16.68
N ARG A 125 -3.58 12.70 -15.74
CA ARG A 125 -4.25 13.94 -15.36
C ARG A 125 -3.21 14.83 -14.67
N THR A 126 -2.66 15.76 -15.42
CA THR A 126 -1.99 16.95 -14.90
C THR A 126 -3.03 17.79 -14.16
N GLU A 127 -2.96 17.80 -12.84
CA GLU A 127 -3.52 18.90 -12.06
C GLU A 127 -2.48 20.04 -12.08
N GLU A 128 -2.65 20.95 -13.03
CA GLU A 128 -2.13 22.32 -12.95
C GLU A 128 -3.34 23.27 -13.05
N GLY A 129 -3.53 24.15 -12.07
CA GLY A 129 -4.54 25.20 -12.07
C GLY A 129 -5.38 25.26 -10.80
#